data_AF-A0A556PSK4-F1
#
_entry.id   AF-A0A556PSK4-F1
#
_cell.length_a   1.000
_cell.length_b   1.000
_cell.length_c   1.000
_cell.angle_alpha   90.00
_cell.angle_beta   90.00
_cell.angle_gamma   90.00
#
_symmetry.space_group_name_H-M   'P 1'
#
loop_
_entity.id
_entity.type
_entity.pdbx_description
1 polymer ?
#
loop_
_entity_poly.entity_id
_entity_poly.type
_entity_poly.pdbx_seq_one_letter_code
_entity_poly.pdbx_strand_id
1 'polypeptide(L)'
;MNWVVYMGIFIGKNKLEKSLRETSDAKLQKGLEGEISVGNLLAEHLPNNTYIIAQPDTGEYQPDFLVISPLFGLRLVEVKHYSIRYINDVKSHGQIKTNYNTLSNPLGQVKKHRDVFNNFLSSNMNSLYGVDPYRMISYCVVHYGFTQTQFNYKFNRQINEWQPQQRDEFFKYHIFKDQLNENLQTHLMNASKYNHTASSLNQSQIQEILNLVQILDQEKINEEIQRDIEDEYDSLEIEPDRTSESVAEYNYKLPQSQIKKSGIITKIIVASLFIVLTVIFVAFEQGILDDFQNKSSANIDSESFSDYENEHLTVVATVVDFSYDSTSGTKFLTVSNGNESIEAVIFSDTKVPYLEVGNIYTFRGFVQEAYDGDGLELVINGVE
;
A
#
# COMPACT_ATOMS: atom_id res chain seq x y z
N MET A 1 -38.45 0.38 0.99
CA MET A 1 -37.03 0.41 1.37
C MET A 1 -36.81 1.66 2.20
N ASN A 2 -36.49 1.51 3.49
CA ASN A 2 -36.05 2.65 4.29
C ASN A 2 -34.60 2.92 3.91
N TRP A 3 -34.33 4.10 3.34
CA TRP A 3 -32.97 4.58 3.15
C TRP A 3 -32.35 4.78 4.54
N VAL A 4 -31.49 3.86 4.96
CA VAL A 4 -30.67 4.07 6.15
C VAL A 4 -29.71 5.20 5.79
N VAL A 5 -29.80 6.30 6.52
CA VAL A 5 -28.89 7.44 6.34
C VAL A 5 -27.54 7.04 6.94
N TYR A 6 -26.60 6.66 6.07
CA TYR A 6 -25.19 6.50 6.40
C TYR A 6 -24.54 7.87 6.34
N MET A 7 -24.26 8.45 7.50
CA MET A 7 -23.45 9.67 7.62
C MET A 7 -22.77 9.65 8.98
N GLY A 8 -21.63 8.98 9.06
CA GLY A 8 -20.72 9.07 10.19
C GLY A 8 -20.33 10.53 10.50
N ILE A 9 -19.96 10.78 11.74
CA ILE A 9 -19.71 12.13 12.25
C ILE A 9 -18.22 12.44 12.13
N PHE A 10 -17.85 13.31 11.18
CA PHE A 10 -16.46 13.70 10.93
C PHE A 10 -16.03 14.90 11.79
N ILE A 11 -15.33 14.61 12.88
CA ILE A 11 -14.77 15.57 13.84
C ILE A 11 -13.36 15.97 13.37
N GLY A 12 -13.10 17.28 13.32
CA GLY A 12 -11.78 17.83 12.92
C GLY A 12 -11.65 18.17 11.43
N LYS A 13 -12.64 17.87 10.59
CA LYS A 13 -12.63 18.19 9.14
C LYS A 13 -12.24 19.64 8.83
N ASN A 14 -12.90 20.61 9.45
CA ASN A 14 -12.63 22.04 9.21
C ASN A 14 -11.18 22.43 9.53
N LYS A 15 -10.54 21.72 10.48
CA LYS A 15 -9.15 21.94 10.86
C LYS A 15 -8.20 21.42 9.79
N LEU A 16 -8.44 20.21 9.28
CA LEU A 16 -7.70 19.68 8.12
C LEU A 16 -7.83 20.59 6.91
N GLU A 17 -9.05 21.01 6.57
CA GLU A 17 -9.29 21.91 5.43
C GLU A 17 -8.61 23.28 5.62
N LYS A 18 -8.55 23.78 6.85
CA LYS A 18 -7.82 25.00 7.18
C LYS A 18 -6.30 24.79 6.99
N SER A 19 -5.74 23.74 7.56
CA SER A 19 -4.33 23.37 7.38
C SER A 19 -3.97 23.22 5.89
N LEU A 20 -4.87 22.63 5.10
CA LEU A 20 -4.68 22.47 3.65
C LEU A 20 -4.58 23.82 2.93
N ARG A 21 -5.40 24.81 3.32
CA ARG A 21 -5.36 26.16 2.73
C ARG A 21 -4.15 26.99 3.17
N GLU A 22 -3.62 26.68 4.35
CA GLU A 22 -2.53 27.44 4.98
C GLU A 22 -1.14 26.90 4.65
N THR A 23 -1.03 25.60 4.31
CA THR A 23 0.26 25.02 3.93
C THR A 23 0.71 25.48 2.55
N SER A 24 2.01 25.77 2.42
CA SER A 24 2.68 26.00 1.13
C SER A 24 3.52 24.82 0.67
N ASP A 25 3.68 23.79 1.50
CA ASP A 25 4.45 22.60 1.17
C ASP A 25 3.58 21.61 0.36
N ALA A 26 4.00 21.30 -0.87
CA ALA A 26 3.24 20.45 -1.78
C ALA A 26 3.13 18.98 -1.30
N LYS A 27 4.13 18.45 -0.59
CA LYS A 27 4.08 17.09 -0.03
C LYS A 27 3.06 17.03 1.09
N LEU A 28 3.06 18.02 1.99
CA LEU A 28 2.07 18.13 3.06
C LEU A 28 0.67 18.37 2.52
N GLN A 29 0.53 19.25 1.52
CA GLN A 29 -0.74 19.52 0.85
C GLN A 29 -1.35 18.21 0.31
N LYS A 30 -0.56 17.41 -0.40
CA LYS A 30 -1.00 16.10 -0.91
C LYS A 30 -1.39 15.14 0.21
N GLY A 31 -0.65 15.11 1.32
CA GLY A 31 -1.00 14.32 2.50
C GLY A 31 -2.38 14.68 3.03
N LEU A 32 -2.59 15.98 3.29
CA LEU A 32 -3.85 16.52 3.80
C LEU A 32 -5.03 16.31 2.85
N GLU A 33 -4.83 16.43 1.54
CA GLU A 33 -5.85 16.08 0.53
C GLU A 33 -6.28 14.61 0.63
N GLY A 34 -5.30 13.72 0.81
CA GLY A 34 -5.55 12.29 1.03
C GLY A 34 -6.34 12.04 2.31
N GLU A 35 -5.93 12.65 3.42
CA GLU A 35 -6.63 12.55 4.71
C GLU A 35 -8.08 13.06 4.61
N ILE A 36 -8.30 14.26 4.08
CA ILE A 36 -9.66 14.84 3.93
C ILE A 36 -10.53 13.92 3.07
N SER A 37 -9.98 13.39 1.98
CA SER A 37 -10.73 12.50 1.08
C SER A 37 -11.11 11.19 1.77
N VAL A 38 -10.18 10.56 2.47
CA VAL A 38 -10.45 9.34 3.25
C VAL A 38 -11.45 9.61 4.38
N GLY A 39 -11.30 10.72 5.10
CA GLY A 39 -12.22 11.12 6.16
C GLY A 39 -13.65 11.36 5.67
N ASN A 40 -13.81 11.98 4.50
CA ASN A 40 -15.11 12.14 3.85
C ASN A 40 -15.73 10.79 3.47
N LEU A 41 -14.96 9.87 2.88
CA LEU A 41 -15.45 8.53 2.51
C LEU A 41 -15.79 7.68 3.74
N LEU A 42 -15.02 7.79 4.81
CA LEU A 42 -15.35 7.19 6.11
C LEU A 42 -16.68 7.76 6.64
N ALA A 43 -16.90 9.06 6.57
CA ALA A 43 -18.15 9.67 6.99
C ALA A 43 -19.33 9.25 6.11
N GLU A 44 -19.13 9.17 4.79
CA GLU A 44 -20.18 8.81 3.82
C GLU A 44 -20.63 7.35 3.97
N HIS A 45 -19.70 6.41 4.15
CA HIS A 45 -20.00 4.98 4.09
C HIS A 45 -20.13 4.30 5.45
N LEU A 46 -19.88 5.01 6.56
CA LEU A 46 -20.07 4.46 7.91
C LEU A 46 -21.41 4.87 8.52
N PRO A 47 -21.96 4.04 9.43
CA PRO A 47 -23.21 4.34 10.11
C PRO A 47 -23.17 5.67 10.88
N ASN A 48 -24.31 6.33 11.01
CA ASN A 48 -24.46 7.64 11.65
C ASN A 48 -24.15 7.70 13.17
N ASN A 49 -23.93 6.55 13.80
CA ASN A 49 -23.44 6.42 15.17
C ASN A 49 -21.94 6.15 15.26
N THR A 50 -21.22 6.32 14.14
CA THR A 50 -19.76 6.20 14.05
C THR A 50 -19.13 7.58 14.03
N TYR A 51 -18.09 7.77 14.83
CA TYR A 51 -17.35 9.02 14.94
C TYR A 51 -15.98 8.85 14.28
N ILE A 52 -15.59 9.80 13.45
CA ILE A 52 -14.31 9.85 12.74
C ILE A 52 -13.58 11.08 13.25
N ILE A 53 -12.54 10.90 14.05
CA ILE A 53 -11.76 12.00 14.63
C ILE A 53 -10.46 12.12 13.85
N ALA A 54 -10.24 13.25 13.18
CA ALA A 54 -8.96 13.57 12.54
C ALA A 54 -7.90 13.96 13.58
N GLN A 55 -6.69 13.46 13.38
CA GLN A 55 -5.48 13.82 14.15
C GLN A 55 -5.74 13.87 15.68
N PRO A 56 -6.31 12.80 16.27
CA PRO A 56 -6.61 12.74 17.68
C PRO A 56 -5.33 12.75 18.53
N ASP A 57 -5.39 13.45 19.67
CA ASP A 57 -4.41 13.26 20.73
C ASP A 57 -4.61 11.88 21.38
N THR A 58 -3.68 10.96 21.15
CA THR A 58 -3.69 9.62 21.77
C THR A 58 -2.56 9.43 22.77
N GLY A 59 -1.95 10.52 23.24
CA GLY A 59 -0.78 10.53 24.12
C GLY A 59 0.47 10.97 23.38
N GLU A 60 1.37 10.02 23.08
CA GLU A 60 2.67 10.33 22.45
C GLU A 60 2.62 10.35 20.92
N TYR A 61 1.56 9.82 20.31
CA TYR A 61 1.45 9.71 18.86
C TYR A 61 0.12 10.29 18.34
N GLN A 62 0.15 10.65 17.06
CA GLN A 62 -0.98 11.23 16.33
C GLN A 62 -1.30 10.35 15.11
N PRO A 63 -2.22 9.39 15.22
CA PRO A 63 -2.72 8.69 14.04
C PRO A 63 -3.53 9.67 13.16
N ASP A 64 -3.64 9.41 11.86
CA ASP A 64 -4.42 10.29 10.98
C ASP A 64 -5.91 10.30 11.37
N PHE A 65 -6.46 9.12 11.70
CA PHE A 65 -7.81 9.02 12.26
C PHE A 65 -7.94 8.04 13.42
N LEU A 66 -8.85 8.38 14.34
CA LEU A 66 -9.52 7.44 15.23
C LEU A 66 -10.98 7.31 14.82
N VAL A 67 -11.40 6.10 14.45
CA VAL A 67 -12.80 5.76 14.19
C VAL A 67 -13.38 5.02 15.38
N ILE A 68 -14.49 5.52 15.92
CA ILE A 68 -15.19 4.95 17.08
C ILE A 68 -16.56 4.47 16.63
N SER A 69 -16.82 3.17 16.74
CA SER A 69 -18.11 2.57 16.38
C SER A 69 -18.59 1.59 17.45
N PRO A 70 -19.89 1.57 17.78
CA PRO A 70 -20.44 0.55 18.68
C PRO A 70 -20.34 -0.87 18.10
N LEU A 71 -20.27 -1.01 16.77
CA LEU A 71 -20.27 -2.31 16.09
C LEU A 71 -18.91 -3.00 16.11
N PHE A 72 -17.83 -2.22 16.07
CA PHE A 72 -16.50 -2.76 15.86
C PHE A 72 -15.43 -2.16 16.78
N GLY A 73 -15.81 -1.28 17.71
CA GLY A 73 -14.91 -0.71 18.70
C GLY A 73 -14.10 0.45 18.14
N LEU A 74 -12.78 0.42 18.35
CA LEU A 74 -11.86 1.51 18.02
C LEU A 74 -10.97 1.11 16.84
N ARG A 75 -10.84 1.99 15.84
CA ARG A 75 -9.91 1.81 14.72
C ARG A 75 -8.97 3.00 14.61
N LEU A 76 -7.68 2.72 14.70
CA LEU A 76 -6.66 3.67 14.29
C LEU A 76 -6.40 3.49 12.79
N VAL A 77 -6.49 4.58 12.04
CA VAL A 77 -6.30 4.56 10.59
C VAL A 77 -5.12 5.46 10.27
N GLU A 78 -4.16 4.90 9.53
CA GLU A 78 -3.05 5.62 8.94
C GLU A 78 -3.29 5.73 7.43
N VAL A 79 -3.26 6.94 6.86
CA VAL A 79 -3.47 7.22 5.45
C VAL A 79 -2.14 7.44 4.76
N LYS A 80 -1.91 6.70 3.68
CA LYS A 80 -0.78 6.92 2.78
C LYS A 80 -1.28 7.31 1.40
N HIS A 81 -0.87 8.50 0.95
CA HIS A 81 -1.22 9.05 -0.36
C HIS A 81 -0.06 8.92 -1.37
N TYR A 82 0.66 7.79 -1.33
CA TYR A 82 1.72 7.50 -2.29
C TYR A 82 1.13 7.17 -3.66
N SER A 83 1.79 7.61 -4.73
CA SER A 83 1.52 7.01 -6.04
C SER A 83 2.19 5.64 -6.11
N ILE A 84 1.46 4.64 -6.64
CA ILE A 84 1.96 3.27 -6.81
C ILE A 84 3.29 3.24 -7.58
N ARG A 85 3.51 4.19 -8.50
CA ARG A 85 4.72 4.29 -9.33
C ARG A 85 5.99 4.54 -8.51
N TYR A 86 5.87 5.22 -7.37
CA TYR A 86 7.01 5.54 -6.49
C TYR A 86 7.35 4.43 -5.50
N ILE A 87 6.65 3.31 -5.53
CA ILE A 87 6.94 2.16 -4.68
C ILE A 87 7.76 1.14 -5.48
N ASN A 88 8.94 0.79 -5.00
CA ASN A 88 9.84 -0.17 -5.64
C ASN A 88 9.66 -1.59 -5.12
N ASP A 89 9.43 -1.74 -3.81
CA ASP A 89 9.41 -3.03 -3.15
C ASP A 89 8.47 -3.00 -1.96
N VAL A 90 7.74 -4.10 -1.76
CA VAL A 90 6.82 -4.29 -0.64
C VAL A 90 7.11 -5.60 0.04
N LYS A 91 7.08 -5.59 1.38
CA LYS A 91 7.23 -6.79 2.20
C LYS A 91 5.90 -7.17 2.84
N SER A 92 5.72 -8.46 3.06
CA SER A 92 4.49 -9.01 3.62
C SER A 92 4.12 -8.47 5.02
N HIS A 93 5.09 -7.93 5.75
CA HIS A 93 4.87 -7.29 7.05
C HIS A 93 4.55 -5.78 6.96
N GLY A 94 4.19 -5.25 5.78
CA GLY A 94 3.74 -3.87 5.60
C GLY A 94 4.84 -2.84 5.33
N GLN A 95 6.10 -3.28 5.17
CA GLN A 95 7.20 -2.37 4.82
C GLN A 95 7.18 -2.05 3.33
N ILE A 96 7.37 -0.78 3.01
CA ILE A 96 7.31 -0.20 1.68
C ILE A 96 8.63 0.53 1.44
N LYS A 97 9.30 0.20 0.33
CA LYS A 97 10.49 0.92 -0.12
C LYS A 97 10.14 1.76 -1.33
N THR A 98 10.44 3.06 -1.30
CA THR A 98 10.16 3.98 -2.40
C THR A 98 11.32 4.08 -3.41
N ASN A 99 11.07 4.78 -4.52
CA ASN A 99 12.08 5.08 -5.55
C ASN A 99 13.24 5.93 -5.02
N TYR A 100 13.01 6.66 -3.94
CA TYR A 100 14.02 7.50 -3.28
C TYR A 100 14.81 6.72 -2.22
N ASN A 101 14.75 5.38 -2.23
CA ASN A 101 15.30 4.49 -1.21
C ASN A 101 14.77 4.71 0.22
N THR A 102 13.79 5.60 0.42
CA THR A 102 13.10 5.76 1.70
C THR A 102 12.38 4.47 2.06
N LEU A 103 12.63 4.01 3.29
CA LEU A 103 12.02 2.82 3.84
C LEU A 103 10.99 3.20 4.89
N SER A 104 9.72 2.91 4.64
CA SER A 104 8.65 3.15 5.62
C SER A 104 7.96 1.84 5.99
N ASN A 105 7.42 1.78 7.20
CA ASN A 105 6.57 0.67 7.63
C ASN A 105 5.28 1.23 8.25
N PRO A 106 4.32 1.67 7.41
CA PRO A 106 3.05 2.24 7.87
C PRO A 106 2.29 1.30 8.83
N LEU A 107 2.34 0.00 8.57
CA LEU A 107 1.70 -0.99 9.45
C LEU A 107 2.38 -1.06 10.82
N GLY A 108 3.71 -0.95 10.84
CA GLY A 108 4.49 -0.85 12.07
C GLY A 108 4.20 0.43 12.85
N GLN A 109 4.05 1.56 12.16
CA GLN A 109 3.70 2.85 12.74
C GLN A 109 2.34 2.79 13.45
N VAL A 110 1.28 2.35 12.77
CA VAL A 110 -0.06 2.27 13.38
C VAL A 110 -0.15 1.23 14.51
N LYS A 111 0.68 0.18 14.48
CA LYS A 111 0.83 -0.77 15.61
C LYS A 111 1.37 -0.08 16.85
N LYS A 112 2.38 0.81 16.71
CA LYS A 112 2.90 1.62 17.82
C LYS A 112 1.83 2.58 18.36
N HIS A 113 1.07 3.23 17.46
CA HIS A 113 -0.05 4.09 17.86
C HIS A 113 -1.08 3.32 18.70
N ARG A 114 -1.42 2.08 18.30
CA ARG A 114 -2.32 1.22 19.08
C ARG A 114 -1.78 0.95 20.47
N ASP A 115 -0.51 0.58 20.57
CA ASP A 115 0.09 0.18 21.85
C ASP A 115 0.14 1.37 22.83
N VAL A 116 0.45 2.57 22.35
CA VAL A 116 0.37 3.81 23.16
C VAL A 116 -1.06 4.17 23.51
N PHE A 117 -1.98 4.13 22.54
CA PHE A 117 -3.38 4.45 22.79
C PHE A 117 -4.03 3.50 23.80
N ASN A 118 -3.65 2.21 23.79
CA ASN A 118 -4.05 1.26 24.81
C ASN A 118 -3.63 1.71 26.22
N ASN A 119 -2.38 2.15 26.37
CA ASN A 119 -1.87 2.63 27.66
C ASN A 119 -2.56 3.94 28.08
N PHE A 120 -2.83 4.83 27.12
CA PHE A 120 -3.59 6.06 27.34
C PHE A 120 -4.99 5.75 27.87
N LEU A 121 -5.76 4.88 27.20
CA LEU A 121 -7.10 4.49 27.66
C LEU A 121 -7.05 3.78 29.02
N SER A 122 -6.11 2.87 29.22
CA SER A 122 -5.96 2.14 30.49
C SER A 122 -5.67 3.07 31.67
N SER A 123 -5.01 4.20 31.42
CA SER A 123 -4.63 5.18 32.46
C SER A 123 -5.72 6.21 32.73
N ASN A 124 -6.59 6.48 31.75
CA ASN A 124 -7.55 7.59 31.81
C ASN A 124 -9.02 7.15 31.89
N MET A 125 -9.35 5.89 31.54
CA MET A 125 -10.73 5.40 31.56
C MET A 125 -10.97 4.39 32.68
N ASN A 126 -11.71 4.83 33.70
CA ASN A 126 -12.16 3.95 34.78
C ASN A 126 -13.29 3.00 34.32
N SER A 127 -14.07 3.38 33.31
CA SER A 127 -15.19 2.55 32.82
C SER A 127 -14.75 1.31 32.06
N LEU A 128 -13.47 1.22 31.69
CA LEU A 128 -12.87 0.03 31.09
C LEU A 128 -12.28 -0.93 32.14
N TYR A 129 -12.48 -0.68 33.44
CA TYR A 129 -11.95 -1.56 34.48
C TYR A 129 -12.46 -3.01 34.32
N GLY A 130 -11.51 -3.94 34.17
CA GLY A 130 -11.80 -5.36 33.92
C GLY A 130 -12.02 -5.73 32.44
N VAL A 131 -12.00 -4.76 31.53
CA VAL A 131 -11.95 -4.97 30.08
C VAL A 131 -10.56 -4.60 29.59
N ASP A 132 -9.91 -5.48 28.85
CA ASP A 132 -8.62 -5.19 28.21
C ASP A 132 -8.84 -4.29 26.98
N PRO A 133 -8.52 -2.97 27.03
CA PRO A 133 -8.79 -2.04 25.93
C PRO A 133 -8.08 -2.46 24.64
N TYR A 134 -6.95 -3.16 24.77
CA TYR A 134 -6.15 -3.67 23.67
C TYR A 134 -6.97 -4.55 22.71
N ARG A 135 -7.98 -5.24 23.23
CA ARG A 135 -8.86 -6.10 22.43
C ARG A 135 -9.91 -5.31 21.63
N MET A 136 -10.18 -4.07 22.05
CA MET A 136 -11.12 -3.15 21.40
C MET A 136 -10.45 -2.29 20.33
N ILE A 137 -9.14 -2.06 20.43
CA ILE A 137 -8.38 -1.24 19.49
C ILE A 137 -7.81 -2.14 18.39
N SER A 138 -8.27 -1.90 17.17
CA SER A 138 -7.63 -2.44 15.96
C SER A 138 -7.14 -1.29 15.08
N TYR A 139 -6.52 -1.62 13.96
CA TYR A 139 -5.91 -0.63 13.08
C TYR A 139 -5.93 -1.09 11.63
N CYS A 140 -5.76 -0.13 10.73
CA CYS A 140 -5.47 -0.39 9.33
C CYS A 140 -4.64 0.76 8.74
N VAL A 141 -4.08 0.49 7.57
CA VAL A 141 -3.46 1.48 6.70
C VAL A 141 -4.35 1.62 5.47
N VAL A 142 -4.69 2.85 5.11
CA VAL A 142 -5.43 3.18 3.89
C VAL A 142 -4.46 3.72 2.85
N HIS A 143 -4.33 3.02 1.73
CA HIS A 143 -3.58 3.46 0.56
C HIS A 143 -4.51 4.20 -0.40
N TYR A 144 -4.60 5.51 -0.26
CA TYR A 144 -5.54 6.32 -1.06
C TYR A 144 -5.04 6.59 -2.49
N GLY A 145 -3.72 6.51 -2.72
CA GLY A 145 -3.13 6.87 -4.01
C GLY A 145 -3.18 5.77 -5.09
N PHE A 146 -3.75 4.60 -4.81
CA PHE A 146 -3.89 3.50 -5.77
C PHE A 146 -4.91 2.45 -5.34
N THR A 147 -5.37 1.65 -6.31
CA THR A 147 -6.32 0.54 -6.10
C THR A 147 -5.63 -0.77 -5.73
N GLN A 148 -6.38 -1.73 -5.20
CA GLN A 148 -5.87 -3.08 -4.93
C GLN A 148 -5.43 -3.77 -6.22
N THR A 149 -6.16 -3.56 -7.32
CA THR A 149 -5.83 -4.10 -8.65
C THR A 149 -4.47 -3.60 -9.11
N GLN A 150 -4.22 -2.28 -9.06
CA GLN A 150 -2.93 -1.68 -9.40
C GLN A 150 -1.79 -2.24 -8.53
N PHE A 151 -2.04 -2.41 -7.23
CA PHE A 151 -1.06 -2.98 -6.30
C PHE A 151 -0.72 -4.44 -6.62
N ASN A 152 -1.75 -5.28 -6.79
CA ASN A 152 -1.58 -6.69 -7.12
C ASN A 152 -0.84 -6.87 -8.43
N TYR A 153 -1.15 -6.04 -9.43
CA TYR A 153 -0.47 -6.06 -10.71
C TYR A 153 1.02 -5.76 -10.56
N LYS A 154 1.35 -4.60 -9.96
CA LYS A 154 2.75 -4.15 -9.83
C LYS A 154 3.59 -5.11 -9.00
N PHE A 155 3.03 -5.65 -7.92
CA PHE A 155 3.76 -6.48 -6.97
C PHE A 155 3.44 -7.97 -7.07
N ASN A 156 2.80 -8.43 -8.16
CA ASN A 156 2.34 -9.81 -8.32
C ASN A 156 3.43 -10.84 -8.00
N ARG A 157 4.64 -10.62 -8.53
CA ARG A 157 5.78 -11.52 -8.27
C ARG A 157 6.13 -11.58 -6.77
N GLN A 158 6.25 -10.43 -6.12
CA GLN A 158 6.58 -10.36 -4.69
C GLN A 158 5.48 -10.99 -3.83
N ILE A 159 4.21 -10.71 -4.14
CA ILE A 159 3.04 -11.25 -3.43
C ILE A 159 2.97 -12.77 -3.56
N ASN A 160 3.29 -13.33 -4.73
CA ASN A 160 3.28 -14.78 -4.96
C ASN A 160 4.42 -15.52 -4.24
N GLU A 161 5.47 -14.82 -3.82
CA GLU A 161 6.55 -15.37 -2.99
C GLU A 161 6.15 -15.41 -1.49
N TRP A 162 5.08 -14.71 -1.09
CA TRP A 162 4.62 -14.70 0.29
C TRP A 162 3.88 -15.98 0.65
N GLN A 163 4.00 -16.41 1.91
CA GLN A 163 3.16 -17.48 2.41
C GLN A 163 1.68 -17.02 2.43
N PRO A 164 0.70 -17.91 2.17
CA PRO A 164 -0.71 -17.54 2.12
C PRO A 164 -1.17 -16.74 3.34
N GLN A 165 -0.76 -17.15 4.55
CA GLN A 165 -1.11 -16.45 5.79
C GLN A 165 -0.55 -15.04 5.86
N GLN A 166 0.66 -14.82 5.34
CA GLN A 166 1.28 -13.48 5.33
C GLN A 166 0.56 -12.55 4.35
N ARG A 167 0.15 -13.11 3.19
CA ARG A 167 -0.65 -12.39 2.21
C ARG A 167 -2.01 -12.00 2.77
N ASP A 168 -2.70 -12.94 3.41
CA ASP A 168 -4.00 -12.69 4.04
C ASP A 168 -3.87 -11.66 5.17
N GLU A 169 -2.82 -11.73 5.99
CA GLU A 169 -2.54 -10.76 7.04
C GLU A 169 -2.26 -9.35 6.47
N PHE A 170 -1.51 -9.26 5.37
CA PHE A 170 -1.26 -7.99 4.69
C PHE A 170 -2.58 -7.36 4.22
N PHE A 171 -3.37 -8.08 3.39
CA PHE A 171 -4.63 -7.55 2.86
C PHE A 171 -5.70 -7.31 3.92
N LYS A 172 -5.60 -7.97 5.07
CA LYS A 172 -6.48 -7.71 6.22
C LYS A 172 -6.29 -6.31 6.81
N TYR A 173 -5.06 -5.80 6.83
CA TYR A 173 -4.73 -4.51 7.47
C TYR A 173 -4.43 -3.38 6.49
N HIS A 174 -4.42 -3.67 5.18
CA HIS A 174 -4.22 -2.68 4.13
C HIS A 174 -5.49 -2.53 3.30
N ILE A 175 -6.11 -1.35 3.38
CA ILE A 175 -7.30 -0.98 2.60
C ILE A 175 -6.85 -0.09 1.44
N PHE A 176 -7.36 -0.34 0.24
CA PHE A 176 -6.99 0.40 -0.97
C PHE A 176 -8.08 1.37 -1.40
N LYS A 177 -7.76 2.32 -2.30
CA LYS A 177 -8.67 3.38 -2.75
C LYS A 177 -10.04 2.86 -3.19
N ASP A 178 -10.06 1.80 -3.99
CA ASP A 178 -11.25 1.14 -4.54
C ASP A 178 -12.10 0.43 -3.49
N GLN A 179 -11.59 0.21 -2.28
CA GLN A 179 -12.29 -0.41 -1.16
C GLN A 179 -12.92 0.60 -0.20
N LEU A 180 -12.70 1.90 -0.42
CA LEU A 180 -13.32 3.00 0.35
C LEU A 180 -14.72 3.31 -0.19
N ASN A 181 -15.59 2.30 -0.17
CA ASN A 181 -16.94 2.35 -0.73
C ASN A 181 -17.98 1.84 0.29
N GLU A 182 -19.17 1.46 -0.15
CA GLU A 182 -20.24 0.88 0.69
C GLU A 182 -19.83 -0.34 1.55
N ASN A 183 -18.76 -1.05 1.18
CA ASN A 183 -18.22 -2.18 1.94
C ASN A 183 -17.20 -1.77 3.01
N LEU A 184 -16.91 -0.47 3.17
CA LEU A 184 -15.86 0.03 4.07
C LEU A 184 -16.05 -0.44 5.52
N GLN A 185 -17.29 -0.48 6.01
CA GLN A 185 -17.57 -1.03 7.35
C GLN A 185 -17.08 -2.48 7.48
N THR A 186 -17.34 -3.32 6.48
CA THR A 186 -16.90 -4.72 6.46
C THR A 186 -15.38 -4.81 6.47
N HIS A 187 -14.70 -3.98 5.68
CA HIS A 187 -13.24 -3.92 5.67
C HIS A 187 -12.67 -3.52 7.05
N LEU A 188 -13.22 -2.50 7.71
CA LEU A 188 -12.81 -2.10 9.07
C LEU A 188 -13.12 -3.17 10.12
N MET A 189 -14.24 -3.88 10.00
CA MET A 189 -14.57 -5.00 10.87
C MET A 189 -13.56 -6.15 10.70
N ASN A 190 -13.19 -6.46 9.46
CA ASN A 190 -12.23 -7.51 9.13
C ASN A 190 -10.80 -7.15 9.53
N ALA A 191 -10.44 -5.87 9.56
CA ALA A 191 -9.15 -5.35 10.03
C ALA A 191 -8.96 -5.46 11.56
N SER A 192 -9.41 -6.56 12.16
CA SER A 192 -9.43 -6.79 13.60
C SER A 192 -8.60 -8.01 13.98
N LYS A 193 -7.73 -7.87 14.98
CA LYS A 193 -7.00 -9.03 15.51
C LYS A 193 -7.92 -9.98 16.28
N TYR A 194 -8.91 -9.44 16.99
CA TYR A 194 -9.83 -10.18 17.84
C TYR A 194 -11.25 -10.17 17.24
N ASN A 195 -11.99 -11.26 17.40
CA ASN A 195 -13.40 -11.33 17.00
C ASN A 195 -14.24 -10.46 17.96
N HIS A 196 -14.87 -9.42 17.43
CA HIS A 196 -15.55 -8.34 18.18
C HIS A 196 -16.88 -8.70 18.83
N THR A 197 -17.35 -9.94 18.70
CA THR A 197 -18.62 -10.37 19.32
C THR A 197 -18.64 -10.23 20.85
N ALA A 198 -17.49 -10.01 21.49
CA ALA A 198 -17.36 -9.85 22.94
C ALA A 198 -17.07 -8.41 23.41
N SER A 199 -16.96 -7.41 22.53
CA SER A 199 -16.40 -6.10 22.91
C SER A 199 -17.01 -4.91 22.16
N SER A 200 -18.34 -4.85 22.08
CA SER A 200 -19.05 -3.63 21.64
C SER A 200 -18.90 -2.51 22.67
N LEU A 201 -18.72 -1.29 22.18
CA LEU A 201 -18.71 -0.09 23.04
C LEU A 201 -20.14 0.36 23.28
N ASN A 202 -20.52 0.58 24.54
CA ASN A 202 -21.78 1.23 24.86
C ASN A 202 -21.67 2.75 24.71
N GLN A 203 -22.82 3.44 24.64
CA GLN A 203 -22.86 4.89 24.41
C GLN A 203 -22.10 5.69 25.48
N SER A 204 -22.12 5.24 26.74
CA SER A 204 -21.40 5.92 27.82
C SER A 204 -19.89 5.85 27.64
N GLN A 205 -19.38 4.68 27.22
CA GLN A 205 -17.95 4.50 26.93
C GLN A 205 -17.53 5.33 25.72
N ILE A 206 -18.34 5.35 24.66
CA ILE A 206 -18.08 6.19 23.48
C ILE A 206 -17.99 7.67 23.89
N GLN A 207 -18.93 8.16 24.70
CA GLN A 207 -18.92 9.55 25.14
C GLN A 207 -17.72 9.88 26.03
N GLU A 208 -17.32 8.97 26.91
CA GLU A 208 -16.11 9.13 27.73
C GLU A 208 -14.86 9.21 26.86
N ILE A 209 -14.71 8.33 25.85
CA ILE A 209 -13.61 8.37 24.89
C ILE A 209 -13.60 9.70 24.12
N LEU A 210 -14.76 10.14 23.62
CA LEU A 210 -14.90 11.41 22.91
C LEU A 210 -14.52 12.63 23.78
N ASN A 211 -14.77 12.56 25.08
CA ASN A 211 -14.40 13.63 26.01
C ASN A 211 -12.91 13.61 26.36
N LEU A 212 -12.27 12.43 26.31
CA LEU A 212 -10.85 12.26 26.60
C LEU A 212 -9.95 12.61 25.42
N VAL A 213 -10.35 12.17 24.21
CA VAL A 213 -9.58 12.39 23.00
C VAL A 213 -9.82 13.81 22.50
N GLN A 214 -8.79 14.65 22.60
CA GLN A 214 -8.82 16.02 22.09
C GLN A 214 -8.35 16.06 20.63
N ILE A 215 -8.76 17.09 19.89
CA ILE A 215 -8.20 17.39 18.57
C ILE A 215 -6.98 18.29 18.79
N LEU A 216 -5.79 17.84 18.40
CA LEU A 216 -4.54 18.57 18.65
C LEU A 216 -4.47 19.88 17.90
N ASP A 217 -4.03 20.95 18.57
CA ASP A 217 -3.83 22.27 17.96
C ASP A 217 -2.70 22.32 16.93
N GLN A 218 -2.91 23.12 15.87
CA GLN A 218 -2.06 23.20 14.68
C GLN A 218 -0.59 23.52 15.00
N GLU A 219 -0.33 24.28 16.06
CA GLU A 219 1.03 24.62 16.48
C GLU A 219 1.83 23.36 16.87
N LYS A 220 1.22 22.39 17.56
CA LYS A 220 1.87 21.12 17.91
C LYS A 220 2.09 20.22 16.70
N ILE A 221 1.16 20.22 15.74
CA ILE A 221 1.25 19.41 14.52
C ILE A 221 2.46 19.87 13.68
N ASN A 222 2.64 21.18 13.52
CA ASN A 222 3.77 21.72 12.76
C ASN A 222 5.12 21.37 13.40
N GLU A 223 5.23 21.39 14.73
CA GLU A 223 6.45 21.00 15.46
C GLU A 223 6.81 19.51 15.30
N GLU A 224 5.83 18.64 15.04
CA GLU A 224 6.04 17.20 14.88
C GLU A 224 6.34 16.84 13.43
N ILE A 225 5.62 17.44 12.47
CA ILE A 225 5.94 17.32 11.03
C ILE A 225 7.36 17.79 10.76
N GLN A 226 7.78 18.89 11.40
CA GLN A 226 9.13 19.40 11.23
C GLN A 226 10.18 18.43 11.78
N ARG A 227 9.89 17.72 12.88
CA ARG A 227 10.75 16.64 13.39
C ARG A 227 10.82 15.43 12.47
N ASP A 228 9.70 14.96 11.94
CA ASP A 228 9.68 13.82 11.00
C ASP A 228 10.40 14.16 9.69
N ILE A 229 10.28 15.40 9.21
CA ILE A 229 11.03 15.89 8.07
C ILE A 229 12.53 15.94 8.40
N GLU A 230 12.92 16.48 9.55
CA GLU A 230 14.32 16.53 10.01
C GLU A 230 14.93 15.13 10.16
N ASP A 231 14.21 14.16 10.74
CA ASP A 231 14.64 12.76 10.84
C ASP A 231 14.75 12.09 9.45
N GLU A 232 13.88 12.45 8.49
CA GLU A 232 13.98 12.02 7.09
C GLU A 232 15.18 12.65 6.37
N TYR A 233 15.58 13.88 6.72
CA TYR A 233 16.76 14.57 6.15
C TYR A 233 18.09 14.14 6.79
N ASP A 234 18.15 13.93 8.11
CA ASP A 234 19.34 13.42 8.81
C ASP A 234 19.67 11.97 8.40
N SER A 235 18.65 11.19 8.01
CA SER A 235 18.85 9.87 7.41
C SER A 235 19.24 9.90 5.92
N LEU A 236 19.22 11.08 5.29
CA LEU A 236 19.64 11.35 3.92
C LEU A 236 20.98 12.11 3.82
N GLU A 237 21.66 12.41 4.94
CA GLU A 237 23.07 12.81 4.91
C GLU A 237 23.93 11.62 4.44
N ILE A 238 24.01 11.49 3.12
CA ILE A 238 25.09 10.82 2.40
C ILE A 238 26.37 11.48 2.91
N GLU A 239 27.25 10.69 3.55
CA GLU A 239 28.61 11.12 3.88
C GLU A 239 29.17 11.88 2.68
N PRO A 240 29.61 13.15 2.86
CA PRO A 240 30.17 13.91 1.75
C PRO A 240 31.34 13.13 1.17
N ASP A 241 31.15 12.73 -0.09
CA ASP A 241 32.09 12.05 -0.95
C ASP A 241 33.48 12.68 -0.79
N ARG A 242 34.34 11.96 -0.07
CA ARG A 242 35.78 12.24 -0.03
C ARG A 242 36.39 11.84 -1.37
N THR A 243 36.15 12.65 -2.39
CA THR A 243 36.93 12.64 -3.63
C THR A 243 37.46 14.02 -3.94
N SER A 244 38.38 14.48 -3.10
CA SER A 244 39.55 15.24 -3.55
C SER A 244 40.60 15.28 -2.44
N GLU A 245 41.55 14.36 -2.47
CA GLU A 245 42.97 14.70 -2.45
C GLU A 245 43.86 13.45 -2.54
N SER A 246 44.93 13.65 -3.29
CA SER A 246 45.97 12.73 -3.71
C SER A 246 46.75 12.08 -2.58
N VAL A 247 47.07 10.79 -2.77
CA VAL A 247 48.37 10.14 -2.51
C VAL A 247 49.03 10.44 -1.14
N ALA A 248 48.85 9.53 -0.18
CA ALA A 248 49.93 9.05 0.69
C ALA A 248 49.50 7.76 1.43
N GLU A 249 50.00 6.64 0.92
CA GLU A 249 50.47 5.46 1.64
C GLU A 249 50.15 5.37 3.15
N TYR A 250 49.17 4.53 3.52
CA TYR A 250 49.11 3.97 4.87
C TYR A 250 48.82 2.46 4.83
N ASN A 251 49.90 1.71 5.03
CA ASN A 251 49.89 0.29 5.33
C ASN A 251 49.20 0.04 6.68
N TYR A 252 48.07 -0.66 6.69
CA TYR A 252 47.52 -1.25 7.91
C TYR A 252 47.44 -2.78 7.78
N LYS A 253 48.33 -3.45 8.52
CA LYS A 253 48.32 -4.90 8.73
C LYS A 253 47.10 -5.28 9.59
N LEU A 254 46.17 -6.05 9.02
CA LEU A 254 45.14 -6.73 9.80
C LEU A 254 45.73 -8.00 10.46
N PRO A 255 45.44 -8.28 11.75
CA PRO A 255 45.89 -9.51 12.41
C PRO A 255 45.07 -10.71 11.92
N GLN A 256 45.78 -11.75 11.48
CA GLN A 256 45.19 -13.07 11.23
C GLN A 256 44.81 -13.74 12.55
N SER A 257 43.51 -13.83 12.85
CA SER A 257 43.00 -14.74 13.87
C SER A 257 42.64 -16.08 13.25
N GLN A 258 43.36 -17.12 13.69
CA GLN A 258 43.18 -18.51 13.33
C GLN A 258 41.81 -19.03 13.80
N ILE A 259 40.99 -19.54 12.88
CA ILE A 259 39.84 -20.40 13.22
C ILE A 259 40.16 -21.83 12.75
N LYS A 260 40.24 -22.72 13.74
CA LYS A 260 40.50 -24.15 13.61
C LYS A 260 39.39 -24.87 12.85
N LYS A 261 39.79 -25.79 11.98
CA LYS A 261 38.94 -26.78 11.31
C LYS A 261 38.57 -27.92 12.28
N SER A 262 37.29 -28.24 12.35
CA SER A 262 36.72 -29.60 12.52
C SER A 262 35.32 -29.55 11.90
N GLY A 263 34.89 -30.37 10.94
CA GLY A 263 35.19 -31.77 10.71
C GLY A 263 33.96 -32.59 11.12
N ILE A 264 33.18 -33.03 10.12
CA ILE A 264 32.14 -34.08 10.15
C ILE A 264 30.72 -33.60 10.53
N ILE A 265 29.84 -33.46 9.52
CA ILE A 265 28.45 -33.98 9.38
C ILE A 265 28.01 -33.60 7.95
N THR A 266 28.25 -34.47 6.96
CA THR A 266 27.82 -34.19 5.56
C THR A 266 27.55 -35.46 4.77
N LYS A 267 26.83 -36.44 5.37
CA LYS A 267 26.40 -37.64 4.64
C LYS A 267 24.97 -38.12 4.87
N ILE A 268 24.13 -37.38 5.60
CA ILE A 268 22.71 -37.79 5.84
C ILE A 268 21.70 -36.87 5.12
N ILE A 269 22.08 -35.66 4.69
CA ILE A 269 21.14 -34.70 4.07
C ILE A 269 20.97 -34.89 2.56
N VAL A 270 21.91 -35.57 1.88
CA VAL A 270 21.88 -35.70 0.41
C VAL A 270 20.91 -36.81 -0.06
N ALA A 271 20.61 -37.81 0.78
CA ALA A 271 19.68 -38.88 0.41
C ALA A 271 18.20 -38.51 0.59
N SER A 272 17.87 -37.63 1.55
CA SER A 272 16.50 -37.17 1.80
C SER A 272 16.06 -36.07 0.83
N LEU A 273 16.99 -35.28 0.28
CA LEU A 273 16.67 -34.26 -0.72
C LEU A 273 16.28 -34.87 -2.09
N PHE A 274 16.85 -36.02 -2.44
CA PHE A 274 16.59 -36.67 -3.73
C PHE A 274 15.19 -37.33 -3.80
N ILE A 275 14.71 -37.90 -2.68
CA ILE A 275 13.39 -38.55 -2.63
C ILE A 275 12.24 -37.53 -2.71
N VAL A 276 12.40 -36.36 -2.07
CA VAL A 276 11.39 -35.29 -2.13
C VAL A 276 11.32 -34.66 -3.53
N LEU A 277 12.44 -34.52 -4.23
CA LEU A 277 12.46 -33.99 -5.60
C LEU A 277 11.82 -34.94 -6.63
N THR A 278 11.98 -36.26 -6.49
CA THR A 278 11.30 -37.22 -7.38
C THR A 278 9.79 -37.30 -7.16
N VAL A 279 9.29 -37.10 -5.94
CA VAL A 279 7.83 -37.12 -5.67
C VAL A 279 7.17 -35.84 -6.21
N ILE A 280 7.85 -34.70 -6.16
CA ILE A 280 7.36 -33.44 -6.74
C ILE A 280 7.35 -33.51 -8.28
N PHE A 281 8.36 -34.14 -8.89
CA PHE A 281 8.43 -34.24 -10.36
C PHE A 281 7.34 -35.17 -10.94
N VAL A 282 6.98 -36.26 -10.24
CA VAL A 282 5.89 -37.17 -10.68
C VAL A 282 4.51 -36.56 -10.45
N ALA A 283 4.33 -35.72 -9.42
CA ALA A 283 3.08 -34.99 -9.20
C ALA A 283 2.85 -33.84 -10.20
N PHE A 284 3.91 -33.33 -10.83
CA PHE A 284 3.82 -32.22 -11.77
C PHE A 284 3.48 -32.65 -13.21
N GLU A 285 3.73 -33.91 -13.59
CA GLU A 285 3.38 -34.41 -14.93
C GLU A 285 1.93 -34.89 -15.10
N GLN A 286 1.14 -35.01 -14.01
CA GLN A 286 -0.22 -35.58 -14.09
C GLN A 286 -1.37 -34.69 -13.59
N GLY A 287 -1.16 -33.39 -13.30
CA GLY A 287 -2.22 -32.65 -12.58
C GLY A 287 -2.33 -31.15 -12.73
N ILE A 288 -1.68 -30.49 -13.70
CA ILE A 288 -1.88 -29.05 -13.95
C ILE A 288 -1.97 -28.80 -15.46
N LEU A 289 -3.11 -29.14 -16.07
CA LEU A 289 -3.45 -28.62 -17.39
C LEU A 289 -4.94 -28.38 -17.66
N ASP A 290 -5.82 -28.53 -16.64
CA ASP A 290 -7.28 -28.35 -16.87
C ASP A 290 -7.93 -27.16 -16.15
N ASP A 291 -7.22 -26.39 -15.29
CA ASP A 291 -7.88 -25.39 -14.43
C ASP A 291 -7.50 -23.91 -14.69
N PHE A 292 -6.86 -23.61 -15.83
CA PHE A 292 -6.53 -22.23 -16.24
C PHE A 292 -7.28 -21.72 -17.47
N GLN A 293 -8.26 -22.46 -18.01
CA GLN A 293 -8.98 -22.08 -19.24
C GLN A 293 -10.34 -21.38 -19.05
N ASN A 294 -10.77 -21.03 -17.84
CA ASN A 294 -12.10 -20.42 -17.63
C ASN A 294 -12.10 -19.11 -16.82
N LYS A 295 -11.19 -18.20 -17.16
CA LYS A 295 -11.47 -16.76 -17.02
C LYS A 295 -11.53 -16.16 -18.42
N SER A 296 -12.74 -15.84 -18.86
CA SER A 296 -13.02 -15.23 -20.15
C SER A 296 -12.08 -14.05 -20.38
N SER A 297 -11.10 -14.28 -21.24
CA SER A 297 -10.41 -13.21 -21.95
C SER A 297 -11.44 -12.68 -22.92
N ALA A 298 -12.00 -11.50 -22.66
CA ALA A 298 -12.86 -10.84 -23.63
C ALA A 298 -11.98 -10.58 -24.86
N ASN A 299 -12.27 -11.30 -25.95
CA ASN A 299 -11.65 -11.04 -27.24
C ASN A 299 -12.43 -9.87 -27.81
N ILE A 300 -11.90 -8.66 -27.61
CA ILE A 300 -12.60 -7.42 -27.92
C ILE A 300 -12.33 -7.07 -29.37
N ASP A 301 -13.21 -7.56 -30.24
CA ASP A 301 -13.43 -6.96 -31.54
C ASP A 301 -14.43 -5.80 -31.34
N SER A 302 -13.92 -4.56 -31.34
CA SER A 302 -14.66 -3.30 -31.58
C SER A 302 -15.19 -2.41 -30.45
N GLU A 303 -14.70 -2.47 -29.20
CA GLU A 303 -15.07 -1.49 -28.16
C GLU A 303 -13.96 -0.45 -27.90
N SER A 304 -14.39 0.76 -27.55
CA SER A 304 -13.57 1.95 -27.32
C SER A 304 -12.62 1.77 -26.14
N PHE A 305 -11.36 2.19 -26.25
CA PHE A 305 -10.38 2.13 -25.16
C PHE A 305 -10.83 2.92 -23.92
N SER A 306 -11.69 3.93 -24.11
CA SER A 306 -12.28 4.73 -23.02
C SER A 306 -13.11 3.91 -22.04
N ASP A 307 -13.66 2.78 -22.49
CA ASP A 307 -14.60 2.00 -21.69
C ASP A 307 -13.89 1.08 -20.69
N TYR A 308 -12.55 1.01 -20.76
CA TYR A 308 -11.70 0.09 -20.00
C TYR A 308 -10.82 0.79 -18.95
N GLU A 309 -11.21 1.98 -18.49
CA GLU A 309 -10.43 2.71 -17.48
C GLU A 309 -10.23 1.85 -16.21
N ASN A 310 -8.98 1.62 -15.82
CA ASN A 310 -8.58 0.76 -14.72
C ASN A 310 -8.87 -0.75 -14.91
N GLU A 311 -8.96 -1.22 -16.15
CA GLU A 311 -9.13 -2.64 -16.47
C GLU A 311 -7.89 -3.29 -17.11
N HIS A 312 -7.82 -4.62 -17.00
CA HIS A 312 -6.84 -5.43 -17.71
C HIS A 312 -7.32 -5.69 -19.12
N LEU A 313 -6.50 -5.35 -20.11
CA LEU A 313 -6.86 -5.47 -21.51
C LEU A 313 -5.88 -6.41 -22.23
N THR A 314 -6.44 -7.26 -23.08
CA THR A 314 -5.70 -7.94 -24.16
C THR A 314 -6.21 -7.38 -25.47
N VAL A 315 -5.35 -6.69 -26.22
CA VAL A 315 -5.72 -6.01 -27.46
C VAL A 315 -4.82 -6.44 -28.61
N VAL A 316 -5.43 -6.80 -29.73
CA VAL A 316 -4.72 -7.01 -30.99
C VAL A 316 -4.65 -5.65 -31.70
N ALA A 317 -3.44 -5.10 -31.85
CA ALA A 317 -3.26 -3.76 -32.39
C ALA A 317 -2.03 -3.65 -33.29
N THR A 318 -2.09 -2.70 -34.21
CA THR A 318 -0.96 -2.28 -35.06
C THR A 318 -0.12 -1.26 -34.31
N VAL A 319 1.21 -1.39 -34.32
CA VAL A 319 2.11 -0.34 -33.83
C VAL A 319 2.13 0.80 -34.85
N VAL A 320 1.61 1.96 -34.47
CA VAL A 320 1.52 3.16 -35.31
C VAL A 320 2.76 4.04 -35.15
N ASP A 321 3.22 4.21 -33.92
CA ASP A 321 4.44 4.94 -33.61
C ASP A 321 5.25 4.19 -32.53
N PHE A 322 6.56 4.41 -32.54
CA PHE A 322 7.49 3.79 -31.61
C PHE A 322 8.66 4.73 -31.31
N SER A 323 8.88 4.99 -30.02
CA SER A 323 10.08 5.65 -29.54
C SER A 323 10.68 4.91 -28.35
N TYR A 324 12.00 5.04 -28.20
CA TYR A 324 12.76 4.38 -27.15
C TYR A 324 13.60 5.40 -26.40
N ASP A 325 13.37 5.51 -25.10
CA ASP A 325 14.24 6.28 -24.21
C ASP A 325 15.39 5.38 -23.74
N SER A 326 16.58 5.61 -24.30
CA SER A 326 17.79 4.88 -23.93
C SER A 326 18.23 5.09 -22.49
N THR A 327 17.77 6.16 -21.83
CA THR A 327 18.15 6.47 -20.45
C THR A 327 17.41 5.59 -19.45
N SER A 328 16.08 5.50 -19.58
CA SER A 328 15.24 4.67 -18.71
C SER A 328 15.07 3.23 -19.20
N GLY A 329 15.35 3.00 -20.49
CA GLY A 329 15.05 1.74 -21.18
C GLY A 329 13.56 1.54 -21.48
N THR A 330 12.75 2.60 -21.29
CA THR A 330 11.31 2.59 -21.53
C THR A 330 11.02 2.75 -23.02
N LYS A 331 10.02 2.01 -23.51
CA LYS A 331 9.53 2.13 -24.88
C LYS A 331 8.16 2.79 -24.82
N PHE A 332 7.95 3.78 -25.67
CA PHE A 332 6.67 4.45 -25.85
C PHE A 332 6.14 4.09 -27.23
N LEU A 333 4.87 3.74 -27.29
CA LEU A 333 4.21 3.30 -28.50
C LEU A 333 2.90 4.05 -28.65
N THR A 334 2.46 4.21 -29.88
CA THR A 334 1.04 4.42 -30.18
C THR A 334 0.55 3.15 -30.84
N VAL A 335 -0.47 2.50 -30.28
CA VAL A 335 -1.05 1.28 -30.84
C VAL A 335 -2.48 1.56 -31.31
N SER A 336 -2.88 0.95 -32.44
CA SER A 336 -4.22 1.15 -33.00
C SER A 336 -4.90 -0.17 -33.36
N ASN A 337 -6.17 -0.31 -32.99
CA ASN A 337 -7.05 -1.41 -33.38
C ASN A 337 -7.74 -1.16 -34.74
N GLY A 338 -7.39 -0.07 -35.44
CA GLY A 338 -7.99 0.36 -36.70
C GLY A 338 -9.12 1.38 -36.58
N ASN A 339 -9.78 1.46 -35.42
CA ASN A 339 -10.83 2.45 -35.14
C ASN A 339 -10.31 3.63 -34.32
N GLU A 340 -9.41 3.34 -33.39
CA GLU A 340 -8.87 4.28 -32.42
C GLU A 340 -7.41 3.95 -32.13
N SER A 341 -6.74 4.86 -31.43
CA SER A 341 -5.35 4.71 -31.00
C SER A 341 -5.21 5.08 -29.54
N ILE A 342 -4.35 4.37 -28.83
CA ILE A 342 -3.99 4.67 -27.44
C ILE A 342 -2.47 4.76 -27.32
N GLU A 343 -1.99 5.68 -26.47
CA GLU A 343 -0.61 5.70 -26.06
C GLU A 343 -0.32 4.47 -25.20
N ALA A 344 0.87 3.91 -25.34
CA ALA A 344 1.25 2.72 -24.61
C ALA A 344 2.70 2.77 -24.15
N VAL A 345 2.97 2.19 -22.99
CA VAL A 345 4.29 2.21 -22.37
C VAL A 345 4.74 0.80 -22.00
N ILE A 346 5.97 0.47 -22.35
CA ILE A 346 6.66 -0.77 -21.96
C ILE A 346 7.87 -0.38 -21.12
N PHE A 347 7.83 -0.67 -19.83
CA PHE A 347 8.95 -0.44 -18.92
C PHE A 347 10.13 -1.39 -19.22
N SER A 348 11.33 -1.00 -18.77
CA SER A 348 12.59 -1.65 -19.13
C SER A 348 12.74 -3.09 -18.58
N ASP A 349 11.99 -3.44 -17.54
CA ASP A 349 11.94 -4.78 -16.96
C ASP A 349 10.98 -5.73 -17.68
N THR A 350 10.10 -5.21 -18.54
CA THR A 350 9.19 -6.01 -19.36
C THR A 350 9.92 -6.57 -20.58
N LYS A 351 10.03 -7.90 -20.66
CA LYS A 351 10.58 -8.60 -21.82
C LYS A 351 9.54 -8.68 -22.92
N VAL A 352 9.85 -8.12 -24.08
CA VAL A 352 9.00 -8.10 -25.28
C VAL A 352 9.82 -8.48 -26.52
N PRO A 353 9.20 -9.03 -27.58
CA PRO A 353 9.87 -9.23 -28.86
C PRO A 353 10.30 -7.87 -29.46
N TYR A 354 11.10 -7.92 -30.53
CA TYR A 354 11.38 -6.72 -31.29
C TYR A 354 10.09 -6.21 -31.94
N LEU A 355 9.75 -4.94 -31.70
CA LEU A 355 8.53 -4.32 -32.19
C LEU A 355 8.87 -3.41 -33.37
N GLU A 356 8.05 -3.50 -34.42
CA GLU A 356 8.21 -2.73 -35.65
C GLU A 356 6.92 -1.97 -35.94
N VAL A 357 7.06 -0.70 -36.32
CA VAL A 357 5.95 0.14 -36.78
C VAL A 357 5.32 -0.51 -38.02
N GLY A 358 3.99 -0.60 -38.03
CA GLY A 358 3.19 -1.25 -39.07
C GLY A 358 2.89 -2.72 -38.81
N ASN A 359 3.57 -3.38 -37.86
CA ASN A 359 3.28 -4.77 -37.51
C ASN A 359 2.15 -4.85 -36.47
N ILE A 360 1.40 -5.95 -36.53
CA ILE A 360 0.31 -6.27 -35.62
C ILE A 360 0.82 -7.22 -34.54
N TYR A 361 0.49 -6.92 -33.29
CA TYR A 361 0.81 -7.76 -32.13
C TYR A 361 -0.40 -7.89 -31.22
N THR A 362 -0.35 -8.88 -30.33
CA THR A 362 -1.29 -8.99 -29.21
C THR A 362 -0.64 -8.41 -27.96
N PHE A 363 -1.12 -7.24 -27.53
CA PHE A 363 -0.66 -6.55 -26.34
C PHE A 363 -1.51 -6.96 -25.14
N ARG A 364 -0.85 -7.25 -24.02
CA ARG A 364 -1.48 -7.42 -22.71
C ARG A 364 -1.01 -6.31 -21.80
N GLY A 365 -1.95 -5.69 -21.08
CA GLY A 365 -1.64 -4.55 -20.24
C GLY A 365 -2.75 -4.12 -19.30
N PHE A 366 -2.58 -2.93 -18.75
CA PHE A 366 -3.55 -2.24 -17.90
C PHE A 366 -3.75 -0.82 -18.41
N VAL A 367 -4.99 -0.39 -18.58
CA VAL A 367 -5.32 0.96 -19.01
C VAL A 367 -5.39 1.86 -17.78
N GLN A 368 -4.66 2.97 -17.80
CA GLN A 368 -4.65 3.97 -16.73
C GLN A 368 -4.65 5.38 -17.30
N GLU A 369 -4.86 6.38 -16.46
CA GLU A 369 -4.67 7.79 -16.83
C GLU A 369 -3.20 8.06 -17.20
N ALA A 370 -2.98 8.78 -18.29
CA ALA A 370 -1.66 9.14 -18.81
C ALA A 370 -0.86 10.00 -17.80
N TYR A 371 0.47 9.97 -17.89
CA TYR A 371 1.35 10.65 -16.93
C TYR A 371 1.11 12.16 -16.82
N ASP A 372 0.80 12.81 -17.94
CA ASP A 372 0.52 14.24 -18.02
C ASP A 372 -0.92 14.61 -17.62
N GLY A 373 -1.76 13.61 -17.36
CA GLY A 373 -3.18 13.76 -17.04
C GLY A 373 -4.07 13.95 -18.27
N ASP A 374 -3.51 13.90 -19.48
CA ASP A 374 -4.24 14.14 -20.72
C ASP A 374 -4.55 12.82 -21.45
N GLY A 375 -5.52 12.08 -20.90
CA GLY A 375 -6.10 10.89 -21.54
C GLY A 375 -5.70 9.58 -20.88
N LEU A 376 -5.78 8.49 -21.64
CA LEU A 376 -5.50 7.14 -21.16
C LEU A 376 -4.24 6.58 -21.85
N GLU A 377 -3.44 5.84 -21.09
CA GLU A 377 -2.31 5.06 -21.58
C GLU A 377 -2.47 3.58 -21.24
N LEU A 378 -1.96 2.72 -22.13
CA LEU A 378 -1.87 1.28 -21.91
C LEU A 378 -0.47 0.92 -21.38
N VAL A 379 -0.39 0.51 -20.12
CA VAL A 379 0.84 -0.05 -19.55
C VAL A 379 0.96 -1.52 -19.96
N ILE A 380 1.87 -1.81 -20.89
CA ILE A 380 2.07 -3.13 -21.48
C ILE A 380 3.01 -3.98 -20.60
N ASN A 381 2.55 -5.18 -20.23
CA ASN A 381 3.36 -6.19 -19.52
C ASN A 381 3.60 -7.47 -20.32
N GLY A 382 3.02 -7.60 -21.51
CA GLY A 382 3.26 -8.74 -22.39
C GLY A 382 2.89 -8.42 -23.82
N VAL A 383 3.66 -8.98 -24.76
CA VAL A 383 3.40 -8.87 -26.19
C VAL A 383 3.62 -10.22 -26.84
N GLU A 384 2.70 -10.63 -27.70
CA GLU A 384 2.74 -11.87 -28.49
C GLU A 384 2.66 -11.58 -29.98
#